data_AF-A0A8C2UU25-F1
#
_entry.id   AF-A0A8C2UU25-F1
#
_cell.length_a   1.000
_cell.length_b   1.000
_cell.length_c   1.000
_cell.angle_alpha   90.00
_cell.angle_beta   90.00
_cell.angle_gamma   90.00
#
_symmetry.space_group_name_H-M   'P 1'
#
loop_
_entity.id
_entity.type
_entity.pdbx_description
1 polymer ?
#
loop_
_entity_poly.entity_id
_entity_poly.type
_entity_poly.pdbx_seq_one_letter_code
_entity_poly.pdbx_strand_id
1 'polypeptide(L)'
;MDAATLTYDTLRFAEFEDFPETSEPVWILGRKYSIFTEKDEILSDVASRLWFTYRRNFPAIDWRWAQRKRQPDSYFSVLNAFLDRKDSYYSIHQIAQMGVGEGKSIGQWYGPNTVAQVLKK
;
A
#
# COMPACT_ATOMS: atom_id res chain seq x y z
N MET A 1 -22.81 -12.69 -0.06
CA MET A 1 -21.58 -12.19 -0.72
C MET A 1 -22.04 -11.29 -1.84
N ASP A 2 -21.53 -10.06 -1.90
CA ASP A 2 -21.90 -9.16 -2.99
C ASP A 2 -20.84 -9.25 -4.09
N ALA A 3 -21.26 -9.55 -5.32
CA ALA A 3 -20.37 -9.84 -6.45
C ALA A 3 -19.52 -8.61 -6.86
N ALA A 4 -19.96 -7.40 -6.49
CA ALA A 4 -19.34 -6.14 -6.85
C ALA A 4 -17.95 -5.89 -6.23
N THR A 5 -17.56 -6.56 -5.14
CA THR A 5 -16.24 -6.33 -4.52
C THR A 5 -15.11 -7.11 -5.19
N LEU A 6 -15.41 -8.21 -5.87
CA LEU A 6 -14.41 -9.03 -6.56
C LEU A 6 -13.99 -8.43 -7.91
N THR A 7 -14.83 -7.61 -8.52
CA THR A 7 -14.56 -7.01 -9.84
C THR A 7 -13.47 -5.94 -9.80
N TYR A 8 -13.12 -5.42 -8.63
CA TYR A 8 -12.04 -4.44 -8.44
C TYR A 8 -10.68 -5.08 -8.13
N ASP A 9 -10.63 -6.39 -7.92
CA ASP A 9 -9.38 -7.16 -7.75
C ASP A 9 -8.79 -7.50 -9.13
N THR A 10 -8.48 -6.47 -9.92
CA THR A 10 -8.00 -6.63 -11.31
C THR A 10 -6.61 -7.26 -11.36
N LEU A 11 -5.78 -7.06 -10.33
CA LEU A 11 -4.48 -7.70 -10.19
C LEU A 11 -4.57 -9.24 -10.11
N ARG A 12 -5.70 -9.79 -9.66
CA ARG A 12 -5.90 -11.24 -9.62
C ARG A 12 -5.96 -11.88 -11.01
N PHE A 13 -6.38 -11.12 -12.01
CA PHE A 13 -6.57 -11.59 -13.38
C PHE A 13 -5.62 -10.93 -14.38
N ALA A 14 -4.66 -10.15 -13.88
CA ALA A 14 -3.62 -9.56 -14.72
C ALA A 14 -2.64 -10.64 -15.20
N GLU A 15 -2.18 -10.51 -16.43
CA GLU A 15 -1.04 -11.29 -16.91
C GLU A 15 0.24 -10.69 -16.31
N PHE A 16 1.10 -11.57 -15.78
CA PHE A 16 2.37 -11.18 -15.19
C PHE A 16 3.47 -11.55 -16.18
N GLU A 17 4.04 -10.54 -16.84
CA GLU A 17 5.23 -10.69 -17.65
C GLU A 17 6.48 -10.42 -16.80
N ASP A 18 7.54 -11.17 -17.09
CA ASP A 18 8.86 -10.93 -16.53
C ASP A 18 9.47 -9.65 -17.13
N PHE A 19 10.47 -9.06 -16.47
CA PHE A 19 11.15 -7.87 -16.99
C PHE A 19 11.72 -8.13 -18.39
N PRO A 20 11.53 -7.21 -19.36
CA PRO A 20 12.09 -7.37 -20.69
C PRO A 20 13.62 -7.29 -20.63
N GLU A 21 14.28 -8.25 -21.27
CA GLU A 21 15.75 -8.30 -21.37
C GLU A 21 16.26 -7.25 -22.37
N THR A 22 16.55 -6.05 -21.87
CA THR A 22 17.00 -4.92 -22.70
C THR A 22 18.26 -4.26 -22.12
N SER A 23 19.01 -3.55 -22.96
CA SER A 23 20.16 -2.74 -22.53
C SER A 23 19.77 -1.46 -21.79
N GLU A 24 18.48 -1.12 -21.79
CA GLU A 24 17.98 0.04 -21.08
C GLU A 24 18.02 -0.19 -19.57
N PRO A 25 18.42 0.83 -18.79
CA PRO A 25 18.52 0.69 -17.36
C PRO A 25 17.14 0.68 -16.69
N VAL A 26 17.01 -0.15 -15.65
CA VAL A 26 15.84 -0.15 -14.76
C VAL A 26 16.08 0.88 -13.66
N TRP A 27 15.14 1.81 -13.48
CA TRP A 27 15.21 2.83 -12.42
C TRP A 27 14.16 2.59 -11.35
N ILE A 28 14.59 2.46 -10.10
CA ILE A 28 13.70 2.32 -8.93
C ILE A 28 14.09 3.38 -7.90
N LEU A 29 13.19 4.34 -7.64
CA LEU A 29 13.35 5.40 -6.62
C LEU A 29 14.73 6.10 -6.63
N GLY A 30 15.25 6.40 -7.82
CA GLY A 30 16.54 7.09 -8.00
C GLY A 30 17.77 6.17 -8.06
N ARG A 31 17.60 4.85 -7.93
CA ARG A 31 18.65 3.85 -8.16
C ARG A 31 18.54 3.28 -9.56
N LYS A 32 19.69 3.03 -10.19
CA LYS A 32 19.82 2.51 -11.55
C LYS A 32 20.33 1.08 -11.48
N TYR A 33 19.73 0.18 -12.24
CA TYR A 33 20.09 -1.23 -12.32
C TYR A 33 20.17 -1.70 -13.77
N SER A 34 20.96 -2.74 -14.03
CA SER A 34 20.97 -3.49 -15.28
C SER A 34 20.23 -4.81 -15.11
N ILE A 35 19.27 -5.09 -16.00
CA ILE A 35 18.50 -6.34 -15.94
C ILE A 35 19.36 -7.60 -16.17
N PHE A 36 20.48 -7.48 -16.88
CA PHE A 36 21.35 -8.62 -17.20
C PHE A 36 22.21 -9.07 -16.02
N THR A 37 22.58 -8.14 -15.14
CA THR A 37 23.54 -8.40 -14.06
C THR A 37 22.94 -8.24 -12.68
N GLU A 38 21.83 -7.50 -12.54
CA GLU A 38 21.27 -7.06 -11.25
C GLU A 38 19.79 -7.45 -11.10
N LYS A 39 19.35 -8.55 -11.74
CA LYS A 39 17.94 -9.01 -11.68
C LYS A 39 17.50 -9.30 -10.24
N ASP A 40 18.35 -9.95 -9.44
CA ASP A 40 18.03 -10.29 -8.06
C ASP A 40 17.92 -9.04 -7.17
N GLU A 41 18.77 -8.04 -7.41
CA GLU A 41 18.75 -6.75 -6.73
C GLU A 41 17.50 -5.94 -7.09
N ILE A 42 17.08 -5.96 -8.36
CA ILE A 42 15.82 -5.37 -8.82
C ILE A 42 14.64 -5.99 -8.05
N LEU A 43 14.55 -7.33 -8.02
CA LEU A 43 13.48 -8.05 -7.34
C LEU A 43 13.51 -7.78 -5.82
N SER A 44 14.69 -7.79 -5.21
CA SER A 44 14.86 -7.47 -3.79
C SER A 44 14.44 -6.03 -3.47
N ASP A 45 14.80 -5.07 -4.32
CA ASP A 45 14.45 -3.66 -4.13
C ASP A 45 12.93 -3.46 -4.22
N VAL A 46 12.28 -4.02 -5.24
CA VAL A 46 10.81 -3.98 -5.38
C VAL A 46 10.12 -4.67 -4.21
N ALA A 47 10.53 -5.89 -3.85
CA ALA A 47 9.90 -6.66 -2.78
C ALA A 47 10.11 -6.04 -1.39
N SER A 48 11.14 -5.24 -1.20
CA SER A 48 11.40 -4.53 0.05
C SER A 48 10.50 -3.30 0.28
N ARG A 49 9.76 -2.86 -0.75
CA ARG A 49 8.84 -1.73 -0.63
C ARG A 49 7.58 -2.14 0.15
N LEU A 50 7.05 -1.22 0.97
CA LEU A 50 5.79 -1.45 1.67
C LEU A 50 4.63 -1.40 0.66
N TRP A 51 4.00 -2.56 0.47
CA TRP A 51 2.88 -2.71 -0.46
C TRP A 51 1.55 -2.78 0.29
N PHE A 52 0.69 -1.79 0.02
CA PHE A 52 -0.65 -1.70 0.60
C PHE A 52 -1.69 -2.01 -0.48
N THR A 53 -2.54 -3.00 -0.22
CA THR A 53 -3.60 -3.47 -1.11
C THR A 53 -4.95 -3.36 -0.44
N TYR A 54 -6.04 -3.63 -1.16
CA TYR A 54 -7.34 -3.77 -0.52
C TYR A 54 -7.31 -4.85 0.56
N ARG A 55 -7.87 -4.51 1.72
CA ARG A 55 -8.02 -5.42 2.85
C ARG A 55 -9.49 -5.69 3.10
N ARG A 56 -9.76 -6.72 3.90
CA ARG A 56 -11.11 -7.10 4.33
C ARG A 56 -11.03 -7.72 5.71
N ASN A 57 -12.16 -7.78 6.41
CA ASN A 57 -12.23 -8.30 7.79
C ASN A 57 -11.31 -7.56 8.78
N PHE A 58 -10.85 -6.35 8.43
CA PHE A 58 -10.42 -5.40 9.44
C PHE A 58 -11.65 -5.02 10.26
N PRO A 59 -11.47 -4.54 11.51
CA PRO A 59 -12.57 -3.99 12.28
C PRO A 59 -13.37 -3.07 11.35
N ALA A 60 -14.70 -3.01 11.51
CA ALA A 60 -15.46 -1.97 10.86
C ALA A 60 -14.74 -0.63 11.08
N ILE A 61 -15.25 0.45 10.51
CA ILE A 61 -14.83 1.75 11.03
C ILE A 61 -15.43 1.94 12.46
N ASP A 62 -15.38 0.90 13.31
CA ASP A 62 -15.44 0.78 14.75
C ASP A 62 -14.65 -0.44 15.31
N TRP A 63 -14.13 -0.32 16.54
CA TRP A 63 -12.95 -0.99 17.17
C TRP A 63 -13.02 -2.53 17.49
N ARG A 64 -11.89 -3.31 17.42
CA ARG A 64 -11.26 -4.27 18.44
C ARG A 64 -9.93 -4.95 17.94
N TRP A 65 -9.07 -5.48 18.85
CA TRP A 65 -7.60 -5.81 18.67
C TRP A 65 -7.19 -7.31 18.79
N ALA A 66 -6.10 -7.77 18.12
CA ALA A 66 -5.21 -8.94 18.47
C ALA A 66 -3.93 -9.10 17.55
N GLN A 67 -2.94 -9.96 17.88
CA GLN A 67 -1.45 -9.78 17.68
C GLN A 67 -0.61 -10.95 17.01
N ARG A 68 0.57 -10.66 16.36
CA ARG A 68 2.00 -11.19 16.55
C ARG A 68 2.91 -11.65 15.34
N LYS A 69 4.14 -11.07 15.17
CA LYS A 69 5.57 -11.61 15.26
C LYS A 69 6.65 -10.54 14.81
N ARG A 70 7.99 -10.70 15.09
CA ARG A 70 9.02 -9.60 15.23
C ARG A 70 10.22 -9.49 14.20
N GLN A 71 10.36 -8.32 13.55
CA GLN A 71 11.35 -7.55 12.74
C GLN A 71 11.98 -6.37 13.55
N PRO A 72 12.92 -5.53 13.01
CA PRO A 72 13.48 -4.37 13.73
C PRO A 72 12.42 -3.37 14.20
N ASP A 73 12.64 -2.74 15.36
CA ASP A 73 11.63 -1.89 16.01
C ASP A 73 11.22 -0.69 15.13
N SER A 74 12.16 -0.07 14.40
CA SER A 74 11.87 1.04 13.49
C SER A 74 11.04 0.63 12.27
N TYR A 75 11.34 -0.53 11.67
CA TYR A 75 10.55 -1.09 10.57
C TYR A 75 9.11 -1.31 11.02
N PHE A 76 8.91 -1.84 12.22
CA PHE A 76 7.56 -1.99 12.75
C PHE A 76 6.90 -0.71 13.16
N SER A 77 7.62 0.28 13.67
CA SER A 77 7.01 1.58 13.93
C SER A 77 6.42 2.15 12.65
N VAL A 78 7.15 2.05 11.54
CA VAL A 78 6.64 2.45 10.22
C VAL A 78 5.47 1.56 9.80
N LEU A 79 5.63 0.23 9.78
CA LEU A 79 4.54 -0.68 9.37
C LEU A 79 3.28 -0.51 10.23
N ASN A 80 3.44 -0.39 11.55
CA ASN A 80 2.35 -0.17 12.50
C ASN A 80 1.64 1.15 12.24
N ALA A 81 2.31 2.17 11.70
CA ALA A 81 1.65 3.43 11.34
C ALA A 81 0.62 3.24 10.20
N PHE A 82 0.75 2.20 9.36
CA PHE A 82 -0.12 1.97 8.19
C PHE A 82 -1.04 0.74 8.32
N LEU A 83 -1.04 0.04 9.47
CA LEU A 83 -1.99 -1.06 9.67
C LEU A 83 -3.43 -0.54 9.62
N ASP A 84 -4.38 -1.39 9.22
CA ASP A 84 -5.83 -1.07 9.20
C ASP A 84 -6.43 -1.07 10.61
N ARG A 85 -5.91 -0.20 11.47
CA ARG A 85 -6.36 0.01 12.84
C ARG A 85 -6.48 1.50 13.12
N LYS A 86 -7.54 1.89 13.81
CA LYS A 86 -7.80 3.30 14.15
C LYS A 86 -6.67 3.98 14.94
N ASP A 87 -5.88 3.22 15.69
CA ASP A 87 -4.74 3.75 16.47
C ASP A 87 -3.45 3.92 15.66
N SER A 88 -3.45 3.48 14.40
CA SER A 88 -2.36 3.66 13.45
C SER A 88 -2.52 4.98 12.70
N TYR A 89 -1.49 5.83 12.73
CA TYR A 89 -1.49 7.21 12.21
C TYR A 89 -2.02 7.34 10.77
N TYR A 90 -1.59 6.44 9.90
CA TYR A 90 -1.88 6.42 8.47
C TYR A 90 -2.73 5.21 8.06
N SER A 91 -3.54 4.68 8.99
CA SER A 91 -4.51 3.64 8.68
C SER A 91 -5.54 4.11 7.65
N ILE A 92 -6.16 3.15 6.95
CA ILE A 92 -7.31 3.44 6.09
C ILE A 92 -8.45 4.14 6.85
N HIS A 93 -8.59 3.83 8.15
CA HIS A 93 -9.54 4.49 9.05
C HIS A 93 -9.24 5.97 9.21
N GLN A 94 -8.00 6.32 9.56
CA GLN A 94 -7.57 7.71 9.76
C GLN A 94 -7.62 8.50 8.46
N ILE A 95 -7.15 7.92 7.35
CA ILE A 95 -7.16 8.55 6.03
C ILE A 95 -8.60 8.85 5.59
N ALA A 96 -9.51 7.88 5.68
CA ALA A 96 -10.90 8.06 5.28
C ALA A 96 -11.62 9.09 6.17
N GLN A 97 -11.37 9.06 7.49
CA GLN A 97 -11.99 10.00 8.43
C GLN A 97 -11.46 11.43 8.24
N MET A 98 -10.16 11.59 8.04
CA MET A 98 -9.53 12.91 7.83
C MET A 98 -10.01 13.56 6.53
N GLY A 99 -10.20 12.78 5.45
CA GLY A 99 -10.69 13.36 4.20
C GLY A 99 -12.17 13.75 4.21
N VAL A 100 -12.95 13.42 5.25
CA VAL A 100 -14.24 14.10 5.51
C VAL A 100 -14.01 15.61 5.67
N GLY A 101 -12.91 16.01 6.32
CA GLY A 101 -12.49 17.41 6.42
C GLY A 101 -12.01 18.02 5.09
N GLU A 102 -11.76 17.20 4.07
CA GLU A 102 -11.47 17.62 2.68
C GLU A 102 -12.72 17.54 1.78
N GLY A 103 -13.92 17.37 2.37
CA GLY A 103 -15.18 17.25 1.63
C GLY A 103 -15.37 15.91 0.93
N LYS A 104 -14.66 14.86 1.35
CA LYS A 104 -14.83 13.49 0.83
C LYS A 104 -15.56 12.60 1.82
N SER A 105 -16.69 12.05 1.40
CA SER A 105 -17.40 11.03 2.19
C SER A 105 -16.56 9.76 2.31
N ILE A 106 -16.75 9.01 3.39
CA ILE A 106 -16.12 7.69 3.57
C ILE A 106 -16.56 6.76 2.42
N GLY A 107 -15.59 6.09 1.80
CA GLY A 107 -15.80 5.23 0.64
C GLY A 107 -15.71 5.94 -0.72
N GLN A 108 -15.55 7.27 -0.75
CA GLN A 108 -15.31 8.01 -1.98
C GLN A 108 -13.85 7.90 -2.43
N TRP A 109 -13.63 7.75 -3.74
CA TRP A 109 -12.30 7.75 -4.34
C TRP A 109 -11.60 9.11 -4.20
N TYR A 110 -10.31 9.09 -3.84
CA TYR A 110 -9.48 10.29 -3.70
C TYR A 110 -8.62 10.48 -4.95
N GLY A 111 -8.41 11.73 -5.34
CA GLY A 111 -7.37 12.10 -6.29
C GLY A 111 -6.02 12.34 -5.60
N PRO A 112 -4.92 12.51 -6.36
CA PRO A 112 -3.57 12.67 -5.80
C PRO A 112 -3.44 13.81 -4.78
N ASN A 113 -4.03 14.98 -5.05
CA ASN A 113 -3.93 16.11 -4.12
C ASN A 113 -4.67 15.85 -2.80
N THR A 114 -5.88 15.28 -2.84
CA THR A 114 -6.65 15.04 -1.63
C THR A 114 -5.94 14.08 -0.67
N VAL A 115 -5.40 12.98 -1.17
CA VAL A 115 -4.64 12.05 -0.31
C VAL A 115 -3.37 12.71 0.24
N ALA A 116 -2.69 13.56 -0.54
CA ALA A 116 -1.53 14.31 -0.05
C ALA A 116 -1.89 15.31 1.05
N GLN A 117 -3.02 16.04 0.94
CA GLN A 117 -3.48 16.94 2.00
C GLN A 117 -3.87 16.18 3.26
N VAL A 118 -4.52 15.03 3.11
CA VAL A 118 -4.87 14.16 4.24
C VAL A 118 -3.63 13.65 4.96
N LEU A 119 -2.62 13.20 4.24
CA LEU A 119 -1.35 12.72 4.84
C LEU A 119 -0.52 13.82 5.50
N LYS A 120 -0.76 15.09 5.12
CA LYS A 120 -0.08 16.26 5.68
C LYS A 120 -0.65 16.71 7.03
N LYS A 121 -1.94 16.48 7.27
CA LYS A 121 -2.66 16.90 8.49
C LYS A 121 -2.32 15.99 9.67
#